data_AF-A0A845WAI6-F1
#
_entry.id   AF-A0A845WAI6-F1
#
_cell.length_a   1.000
_cell.length_b   1.000
_cell.length_c   1.000
_cell.angle_alpha   90.00
_cell.angle_beta   90.00
_cell.angle_gamma   90.00
#
_symmetry.space_group_name_H-M   'P 1'
#
loop_
_entity.id
_entity.type
_entity.pdbx_description
1 polymer ?
#
loop_
_entity_poly.entity_id
_entity_poly.type
_entity_poly.pdbx_seq_one_letter_code
_entity_poly.pdbx_strand_id
1 'polypeptide(L)'
;MTIATSDNLRLDWVVITYMAFIHLTALFALLPSNFNWTAVGLMIFFHWVTGGLGVTLGWHRLVTHRSFQTPKWLEYFLVLCGTISCQGGVIHWVGLHRIHHLHSDTQPDPHDSHQGFWWSHMAWMLHKIPADEQISKFTKDISGDRVYQFLDKYFVLVQVVLGLLLYALGGWPFVVWGIFVRLVLVFHCTWFVNSATHKFGYRTYESNDCSKNCWWVALLTYGEGWHNNHHAYQYSARHGIKWWEIDLTWMTIQFLQQLGLAKNVKLISPEQT
;
A
#
# COMPACT_ATOMS: atom_id res chain seq x y z
N MET A 1 15.84 -10.99 25.52
CA MET A 1 15.71 -9.51 25.54
C MET A 1 16.99 -8.95 24.96
N THR A 2 16.98 -8.63 23.67
CA THR A 2 18.07 -7.91 23.03
C THR A 2 17.50 -6.53 22.74
N ILE A 3 17.84 -5.58 23.61
CA ILE A 3 17.54 -4.17 23.40
C ILE A 3 18.47 -3.75 22.26
N ALA A 4 17.96 -3.77 21.02
CA ALA A 4 18.63 -3.13 19.92
C ALA A 4 18.78 -1.66 20.30
N THR A 5 20.01 -1.16 20.30
CA THR A 5 20.32 0.26 20.39
C THR A 5 19.66 0.94 19.19
N SER A 6 18.43 1.40 19.35
CA SER A 6 17.83 2.32 18.40
C SER A 6 18.67 3.58 18.44
N ASP A 7 19.32 3.92 17.33
CA ASP A 7 19.65 5.32 17.11
C ASP A 7 18.38 6.12 17.43
N ASN A 8 18.47 7.14 18.28
CA ASN A 8 17.32 7.94 18.68
C ASN A 8 16.83 8.72 17.46
N LEU A 9 16.02 8.07 16.63
CA LEU A 9 15.40 8.67 15.46
C LEU A 9 14.54 9.84 15.93
N ARG A 10 14.59 10.95 15.18
CA ARG A 10 13.83 12.15 15.53
C ARG A 10 12.37 11.93 15.17
N LEU A 11 11.46 12.38 16.01
CA LEU A 11 10.03 12.34 15.71
C LEU A 11 9.69 13.21 14.49
N ASP A 12 8.80 12.70 13.64
CA ASP A 12 8.21 13.45 12.54
C ASP A 12 6.84 14.02 12.93
N TRP A 13 6.85 15.22 13.51
CA TRP A 13 5.62 15.87 13.95
C TRP A 13 4.61 16.12 12.83
N VAL A 14 5.06 16.28 11.58
CA VAL A 14 4.15 16.46 10.45
C VAL A 14 3.33 15.18 10.23
N VAL A 15 4.01 14.03 10.20
CA VAL A 15 3.35 12.72 10.03
C VAL A 15 2.52 12.36 11.25
N ILE A 16 3.01 12.62 12.47
CA ILE A 16 2.28 12.36 13.72
C ILE A 16 0.97 13.15 13.73
N THR A 17 1.00 14.46 13.47
CA THR A 17 -0.21 15.29 13.45
C THR A 17 -1.15 14.88 12.32
N TYR A 18 -0.62 14.56 11.15
CA TYR A 18 -1.40 14.05 10.01
C TYR A 18 -2.14 12.75 10.33
N MET A 19 -1.44 11.76 10.90
CA MET A 19 -2.04 10.50 11.31
C MET A 19 -3.08 10.70 12.42
N ALA A 20 -2.74 11.47 13.46
CA ALA A 20 -3.67 11.77 14.55
C ALA A 20 -4.95 12.44 14.03
N PHE A 21 -4.83 13.42 13.15
CA PHE A 21 -5.96 14.11 12.53
C PHE A 21 -6.89 13.14 11.78
N ILE A 22 -6.33 12.26 10.94
CA ILE A 22 -7.13 11.30 10.17
C ILE A 22 -7.88 10.35 11.10
N HIS A 23 -7.19 9.77 12.09
CA HIS A 23 -7.79 8.78 12.99
C HIS A 23 -8.86 9.42 13.90
N LEU A 24 -8.57 10.59 14.47
CA LEU A 24 -9.54 11.31 15.30
C LEU A 24 -10.76 11.76 14.50
N THR A 25 -10.57 12.19 13.24
CA THR A 25 -11.70 12.58 12.38
C THR A 25 -12.53 11.37 11.96
N ALA A 26 -11.93 10.19 11.79
CA ALA A 26 -12.68 8.96 11.52
C ALA A 26 -13.65 8.58 12.66
N LEU A 27 -13.37 8.97 13.91
CA LEU A 27 -14.27 8.73 15.05
C LEU A 27 -15.60 9.47 14.93
N PHE A 28 -15.70 10.51 14.10
CA PHE A 28 -16.98 11.16 13.80
C PHE A 28 -17.99 10.22 13.12
N ALA A 29 -17.56 9.06 12.62
CA ALA A 29 -18.45 8.01 12.13
C ALA A 29 -19.33 7.40 13.21
N LEU A 30 -18.94 7.53 14.49
CA LEU A 30 -19.70 7.06 15.65
C LEU A 30 -20.88 7.99 15.99
N LEU A 31 -20.93 9.19 15.40
CA LEU A 31 -22.07 10.09 15.56
C LEU A 31 -23.21 9.61 14.65
N PRO A 32 -24.44 9.40 15.16
CA PRO A 32 -25.57 8.92 14.35
C PRO A 32 -25.86 9.80 13.12
N SER A 33 -25.57 11.11 13.21
CA SER A 33 -25.74 12.09 12.12
C SER A 33 -24.79 11.86 10.93
N ASN A 34 -23.69 11.15 11.13
CA ASN A 34 -22.71 10.82 10.10
C ASN A 34 -22.84 9.39 9.58
N PHE A 35 -23.87 8.64 10.00
CA PHE A 35 -24.07 7.25 9.59
C PHE A 35 -25.22 7.11 8.60
N ASN A 36 -24.96 6.45 7.47
CA ASN A 36 -25.98 5.84 6.63
C ASN A 36 -25.36 4.75 5.76
N TRP A 37 -26.17 3.78 5.31
CA TRP A 37 -25.69 2.64 4.53
C TRP A 37 -25.10 3.02 3.17
N THR A 38 -25.55 4.12 2.56
CA THR A 38 -24.97 4.64 1.31
C THR A 38 -23.52 5.10 1.52
N ALA A 39 -23.24 5.79 2.62
CA ALA A 39 -21.89 6.23 2.99
C ALA A 39 -20.97 5.05 3.32
N VAL A 40 -21.51 4.00 3.98
CA VAL A 40 -20.77 2.74 4.21
C VAL A 40 -20.44 2.04 2.88
N GLY A 41 -21.40 1.94 1.96
CA GLY A 41 -21.18 1.37 0.63
C GLY A 41 -20.13 2.17 -0.17
N LEU A 42 -20.18 3.50 -0.09
CA LEU A 42 -19.19 4.39 -0.67
C LEU A 42 -17.79 4.15 -0.11
N MET A 43 -17.67 3.98 1.21
CA MET A 43 -16.41 3.64 1.87
C MET A 43 -15.85 2.31 1.34
N ILE A 44 -16.67 1.26 1.24
CA ILE A 44 -16.25 -0.06 0.72
C ILE A 44 -15.78 0.06 -0.73
N PHE A 45 -16.52 0.80 -1.55
CA PHE A 45 -16.14 1.06 -2.93
C PHE A 45 -14.79 1.79 -3.02
N PHE A 46 -14.61 2.89 -2.29
CA PHE A 46 -13.33 3.61 -2.28
C PHE A 46 -12.20 2.80 -1.65
N HIS A 47 -12.47 1.94 -0.67
CA HIS A 47 -11.48 1.02 -0.12
C HIS A 47 -10.94 0.08 -1.20
N TRP A 48 -11.81 -0.49 -2.04
CA TRP A 48 -11.38 -1.28 -3.19
C TRP A 48 -10.64 -0.46 -4.25
N VAL A 49 -11.14 0.74 -4.59
CA VAL A 49 -10.48 1.63 -5.56
C VAL A 49 -9.07 1.98 -5.08
N THR A 50 -8.88 2.37 -3.82
CA THR A 50 -7.58 2.83 -3.36
C THR A 50 -6.66 1.72 -2.90
N GLY A 51 -7.19 0.71 -2.22
CA GLY A 51 -6.42 -0.47 -1.81
C GLY A 51 -6.13 -1.37 -3.00
N GLY A 52 -7.16 -1.94 -3.61
CA GLY A 52 -7.04 -2.96 -4.66
C GLY A 52 -6.56 -2.44 -6.01
N LEU A 53 -7.14 -1.36 -6.54
CA LEU A 53 -6.68 -0.81 -7.82
C LEU A 53 -5.47 0.10 -7.65
N GLY A 54 -5.49 0.93 -6.60
CA GLY A 54 -4.46 1.93 -6.35
C GLY A 54 -3.15 1.35 -5.84
N VAL A 55 -3.15 0.88 -4.60
CA VAL A 55 -1.93 0.43 -3.91
C VAL A 55 -1.44 -0.90 -4.46
N THR A 56 -2.28 -1.94 -4.50
CA THR A 56 -1.82 -3.29 -4.86
C THR A 56 -1.56 -3.43 -6.36
N LEU A 57 -2.56 -3.14 -7.20
CA LEU A 57 -2.41 -3.25 -8.65
C LEU A 57 -1.48 -2.16 -9.23
N GLY A 58 -1.74 -0.89 -8.88
CA GLY A 58 -1.06 0.27 -9.45
C GLY A 58 0.34 0.50 -8.87
N TRP A 59 0.44 0.90 -7.61
CA TRP A 59 1.72 1.29 -7.03
C TRP A 59 2.66 0.10 -6.85
N HIS A 60 2.18 -1.01 -6.30
CA HIS A 60 3.01 -2.15 -5.96
C HIS A 60 3.39 -3.00 -7.18
N ARG A 61 2.42 -3.66 -7.82
CA ARG A 61 2.73 -4.61 -8.90
C ARG A 61 3.13 -3.92 -10.20
N LEU A 62 2.39 -2.88 -10.61
CA LEU A 62 2.66 -2.17 -11.87
C LEU A 62 3.86 -1.24 -11.79
N VAL A 63 3.91 -0.32 -10.83
CA VAL A 63 4.95 0.73 -10.79
C VAL A 63 6.22 0.25 -10.09
N THR A 64 6.10 -0.29 -8.88
CA THR A 64 7.27 -0.69 -8.10
C THR A 64 7.99 -1.87 -8.75
N HIS A 65 7.26 -2.97 -9.02
CA HIS A 65 7.83 -4.23 -9.48
C HIS A 65 7.90 -4.40 -10.99
N ARG A 66 7.18 -3.57 -11.75
CA ARG A 66 7.09 -3.67 -13.22
C ARG A 66 6.74 -5.11 -13.63
N SER A 67 5.81 -5.73 -12.91
CA SER A 67 5.44 -7.13 -13.14
C SER A 67 4.51 -7.30 -14.35
N PHE A 68 3.96 -6.19 -14.86
CA PHE A 68 3.26 -6.10 -16.13
C PHE A 68 3.34 -4.66 -16.66
N GLN A 69 2.80 -4.42 -17.85
CA GLN A 69 2.72 -3.11 -18.49
C GLN A 69 1.28 -2.82 -18.90
N THR A 70 0.88 -1.55 -18.83
CA THR A 70 -0.42 -1.06 -19.30
C THR A 70 -0.25 0.16 -20.21
N PRO A 71 -1.26 0.51 -21.03
CA PRO A 71 -1.29 1.82 -21.68
C PRO A 71 -1.15 2.95 -20.66
N LYS A 72 -0.42 4.01 -21.01
CA LYS A 72 -0.04 5.06 -20.07
C LYS A 72 -1.23 5.76 -19.39
N TRP A 73 -2.38 5.90 -20.08
CA TRP A 73 -3.59 6.46 -19.48
C TRP A 73 -4.13 5.60 -18.32
N LEU A 74 -4.05 4.27 -18.45
CA LEU A 74 -4.50 3.34 -17.42
C LEU A 74 -3.51 3.30 -16.26
N GLU A 75 -2.20 3.33 -16.56
CA GLU A 75 -1.17 3.49 -15.53
C GLU A 75 -1.42 4.76 -14.70
N TYR A 76 -1.64 5.91 -15.33
CA TYR A 76 -1.93 7.16 -14.59
C TYR A 76 -3.22 7.08 -13.79
N PHE A 77 -4.27 6.44 -14.32
CA PHE A 77 -5.50 6.22 -13.58
C PHE A 77 -5.26 5.38 -12.31
N LEU A 78 -4.55 4.26 -12.43
CA LEU A 78 -4.22 3.40 -11.30
C LEU A 78 -3.31 4.12 -10.28
N VAL A 79 -2.34 4.91 -10.77
CA VAL A 79 -1.50 5.73 -9.90
C VAL A 79 -2.33 6.77 -9.15
N LEU A 80 -3.28 7.44 -9.79
CA LEU A 80 -4.21 8.37 -9.15
C LEU A 80 -5.07 7.66 -8.09
N CYS A 81 -5.58 6.46 -8.38
CA CYS A 81 -6.30 5.63 -7.39
C CYS A 81 -5.42 5.33 -6.17
N GLY A 82 -4.12 5.08 -6.36
CA GLY A 82 -3.19 4.93 -5.25
C GLY A 82 -2.93 6.25 -4.52
N THR A 83 -2.84 7.37 -5.24
CA THR A 83 -2.61 8.71 -4.65
C THR A 83 -3.69 9.09 -3.65
N ILE A 84 -4.95 8.80 -3.94
CA ILE A 84 -6.05 9.07 -3.01
C ILE A 84 -6.10 8.08 -1.82
N SER A 85 -5.21 7.09 -1.74
CA SER A 85 -4.98 6.31 -0.51
C SER A 85 -4.20 7.10 0.55
N CYS A 86 -3.56 8.19 0.17
CA CYS A 86 -2.78 9.10 1.02
C CYS A 86 -1.72 8.41 1.91
N GLN A 87 -1.04 7.39 1.40
CA GLN A 87 0.10 6.72 2.06
C GLN A 87 1.44 7.41 1.77
N GLY A 88 1.42 8.74 1.58
CA GLY A 88 2.54 9.49 1.03
C GLY A 88 2.43 9.70 -0.48
N GLY A 89 3.44 10.34 -1.07
CA GLY A 89 3.52 10.52 -2.51
C GLY A 89 3.93 9.22 -3.22
N VAL A 90 3.52 9.05 -4.49
CA VAL A 90 3.80 7.81 -5.25
C VAL A 90 5.29 7.53 -5.41
N ILE A 91 6.12 8.56 -5.63
CA ILE A 91 7.57 8.40 -5.77
C ILE A 91 8.17 7.99 -4.42
N HIS A 92 7.72 8.65 -3.34
CA HIS A 92 8.15 8.32 -1.99
C HIS A 92 7.80 6.87 -1.61
N TRP A 93 6.55 6.45 -1.82
CA TRP A 93 6.06 5.11 -1.52
C TRP A 93 6.81 4.03 -2.32
N VAL A 94 6.95 4.21 -3.63
CA VAL A 94 7.70 3.28 -4.50
C VAL A 94 9.16 3.18 -4.08
N GLY A 95 9.79 4.30 -3.73
CA GLY A 95 11.18 4.33 -3.26
C GLY A 95 11.38 3.54 -1.98
N LEU A 96 10.55 3.80 -0.96
CA LEU A 96 10.61 3.07 0.30
C LEU A 96 10.33 1.57 0.11
N HIS A 97 9.37 1.21 -0.73
CA HIS A 97 9.05 -0.19 -1.00
C HIS A 97 10.21 -0.94 -1.67
N ARG A 98 10.93 -0.28 -2.59
CA ARG A 98 12.14 -0.85 -3.23
C ARG A 98 13.31 -0.97 -2.26
N ILE A 99 13.48 0.00 -1.35
CA ILE A 99 14.48 -0.07 -0.27
C ILE A 99 14.17 -1.25 0.66
N HIS A 100 12.90 -1.41 1.05
CA HIS A 100 12.44 -2.53 1.86
C HIS A 100 12.76 -3.87 1.20
N HIS A 101 12.45 -4.09 -0.08
CA HIS A 101 12.82 -5.35 -0.74
C HIS A 101 14.32 -5.64 -0.77
N LEU A 102 15.15 -4.60 -0.92
CA LEU A 102 16.60 -4.78 -0.96
C LEU A 102 17.18 -5.10 0.42
N HIS A 103 16.55 -4.59 1.48
CA HIS A 103 17.08 -4.61 2.83
C HIS A 103 16.14 -5.25 3.86
N SER A 104 15.14 -6.02 3.42
CA SER A 104 14.04 -6.51 4.25
C SER A 104 14.55 -7.14 5.53
N ASP A 105 13.99 -6.72 6.66
CA ASP A 105 14.35 -7.21 8.00
C ASP A 105 15.84 -7.04 8.36
N THR A 106 16.45 -5.99 7.82
CA THR A 106 17.78 -5.51 8.22
C THR A 106 17.73 -4.03 8.57
N GLN A 107 18.76 -3.50 9.23
CA GLN A 107 18.78 -2.10 9.71
C GLN A 107 18.39 -1.02 8.68
N PRO A 108 18.78 -1.10 7.39
CA PRO A 108 18.35 -0.12 6.40
C PRO A 108 16.87 -0.19 5.98
N ASP A 109 16.15 -1.26 6.33
CA ASP A 109 14.70 -1.36 6.10
C ASP A 109 13.96 -0.43 7.06
N PRO A 110 13.22 0.58 6.56
CA PRO A 110 12.51 1.52 7.42
C PRO A 110 11.51 0.83 8.35
N HIS A 111 10.93 -0.29 7.94
CA HIS A 111 9.95 -1.05 8.74
C HIS A 111 10.44 -2.43 9.12
N ASP A 112 11.74 -2.56 9.40
CA ASP A 112 12.39 -3.78 9.90
C ASP A 112 11.56 -4.47 11.00
N SER A 113 11.07 -5.68 10.72
CA SER A 113 10.20 -6.39 11.65
C SER A 113 10.95 -6.89 12.90
N HIS A 114 12.28 -6.95 12.88
CA HIS A 114 13.08 -7.27 14.07
C HIS A 114 12.99 -6.20 15.16
N GLN A 115 12.64 -4.95 14.82
CA GLN A 115 12.37 -3.89 15.79
C GLN A 115 11.00 -4.05 16.49
N GLY A 116 10.20 -5.02 16.04
CA GLY A 116 8.97 -5.44 16.68
C GLY A 116 7.71 -5.09 15.88
N PHE A 117 6.61 -5.76 16.24
CA PHE A 117 5.34 -5.67 15.50
C PHE A 117 4.81 -4.25 15.35
N TRP A 118 4.88 -3.44 16.41
CA TRP A 118 4.37 -2.06 16.37
C TRP A 118 5.30 -1.11 15.61
N TRP A 119 6.60 -1.41 15.60
CA TRP A 119 7.55 -0.69 14.76
C TRP A 119 7.18 -0.85 13.30
N SER A 120 7.14 -2.10 12.80
CA SER A 120 6.85 -2.38 11.39
C SER A 120 5.41 -2.05 10.99
N HIS A 121 4.46 -2.07 11.93
CA HIS A 121 3.07 -1.69 11.64
C HIS A 121 2.93 -0.18 11.44
N MET A 122 3.43 0.65 12.35
CA MET A 122 3.22 2.10 12.22
C MET A 122 4.30 3.00 12.81
N ALA A 123 5.03 2.56 13.84
CA ALA A 123 5.88 3.47 14.60
C ALA A 123 7.05 4.01 13.77
N TRP A 124 7.52 3.26 12.75
CA TRP A 124 8.57 3.73 11.85
C TRP A 124 8.21 5.04 11.14
N MET A 125 6.95 5.23 10.74
CA MET A 125 6.47 6.43 10.05
C MET A 125 6.40 7.64 10.97
N LEU A 126 6.37 7.44 12.29
CA LEU A 126 6.33 8.53 13.27
C LEU A 126 7.69 9.17 13.48
N HIS A 127 8.72 8.68 12.80
CA HIS A 127 10.09 9.14 12.88
C HIS A 127 10.63 9.57 11.51
N LYS A 128 11.60 10.47 11.51
CA LYS A 128 12.44 10.75 10.35
C LYS A 128 13.37 9.58 10.11
N ILE A 129 13.27 8.95 8.95
CA ILE A 129 14.00 7.72 8.61
C ILE A 129 15.16 8.01 7.65
N PRO A 130 16.33 7.36 7.81
CA PRO A 130 17.45 7.52 6.88
C PRO A 130 17.14 7.10 5.43
N ALA A 131 16.16 6.21 5.25
CA ALA A 131 15.75 5.72 3.93
C ALA A 131 15.23 6.85 3.01
N ASP A 132 14.69 7.95 3.57
CA ASP A 132 14.18 9.08 2.80
C ASP A 132 15.25 9.72 1.90
N GLU A 133 16.50 9.78 2.36
CA GLU A 133 17.63 10.34 1.61
C GLU A 133 18.01 9.50 0.39
N GLN A 134 17.57 8.23 0.36
CA GLN A 134 17.92 7.29 -0.69
C GLN A 134 16.85 7.17 -1.78
N ILE A 135 15.64 7.69 -1.57
CA ILE A 135 14.48 7.49 -2.46
C ILE A 135 14.80 7.83 -3.93
N SER A 136 15.52 8.93 -4.17
CA SER A 136 15.90 9.36 -5.53
C SER A 136 16.77 8.34 -6.27
N LYS A 137 17.58 7.55 -5.55
CA LYS A 137 18.40 6.48 -6.14
C LYS A 137 17.55 5.32 -6.64
N PHE A 138 16.44 5.05 -5.95
CA PHE A 138 15.55 3.90 -6.21
C PHE A 138 14.37 4.24 -7.11
N THR A 139 14.23 5.48 -7.60
CA THR A 139 13.04 5.92 -8.35
C THR A 139 13.36 6.62 -9.66
N LYS A 140 14.60 6.51 -10.15
CA LYS A 140 15.06 7.18 -11.38
C LYS A 140 14.17 6.94 -12.62
N ASP A 141 13.51 5.80 -12.69
CA ASP A 141 12.58 5.43 -13.78
C ASP A 141 11.26 6.22 -13.76
N ILE A 142 10.86 6.79 -12.62
CA ILE A 142 9.60 7.54 -12.47
C ILE A 142 9.78 9.00 -12.05
N SER A 143 10.94 9.37 -11.46
CA SER A 143 11.14 10.72 -10.91
C SER A 143 11.05 11.84 -11.96
N GLY A 144 11.23 11.54 -13.25
CA GLY A 144 11.12 12.51 -14.35
C GLY A 144 9.71 12.71 -14.90
N ASP A 145 8.73 11.89 -14.50
CA ASP A 145 7.37 11.93 -15.03
C ASP A 145 6.54 13.01 -14.32
N ARG A 146 6.03 13.99 -15.07
CA ARG A 146 5.30 15.15 -14.52
C ARG A 146 4.00 14.77 -13.82
N VAL A 147 3.32 13.71 -14.27
CA VAL A 147 2.09 13.25 -13.61
C VAL A 147 2.43 12.65 -12.27
N TYR A 148 3.49 11.84 -12.21
CA TYR A 148 3.98 11.27 -10.95
C TYR A 148 4.44 12.36 -10.00
N GLN A 149 5.22 13.35 -10.45
CA GLN A 149 5.63 14.49 -9.62
C GLN A 149 4.43 15.29 -9.09
N PHE A 150 3.42 15.52 -9.91
CA PHE A 150 2.20 16.21 -9.48
C PHE A 150 1.48 15.40 -8.39
N LEU A 151 1.23 14.12 -8.64
CA LEU A 151 0.52 13.25 -7.70
C LEU A 151 1.32 13.00 -6.42
N ASP A 152 2.65 12.90 -6.51
CA ASP A 152 3.56 12.77 -5.38
C ASP A 152 3.53 14.01 -4.47
N LYS A 153 3.54 15.21 -5.07
CA LYS A 153 3.56 16.48 -4.32
C LYS A 153 2.19 16.89 -3.78
N TYR A 154 1.12 16.63 -4.53
CA TYR A 154 -0.20 17.19 -4.26
C TYR A 154 -1.24 16.15 -3.80
N PHE A 155 -0.83 14.95 -3.36
CA PHE A 155 -1.77 13.91 -2.94
C PHE A 155 -2.80 14.37 -1.89
N VAL A 156 -2.39 15.18 -0.92
CA VAL A 156 -3.30 15.76 0.09
C VAL A 156 -4.32 16.69 -0.58
N LEU A 157 -3.89 17.54 -1.52
CA LEU A 157 -4.79 18.45 -2.24
C LEU A 157 -5.79 17.67 -3.09
N VAL A 158 -5.34 16.61 -3.78
CA VAL A 158 -6.23 15.71 -4.55
C VAL A 158 -7.29 15.09 -3.63
N GLN A 159 -6.91 14.68 -2.42
CA GLN A 159 -7.84 14.15 -1.41
C GLN A 159 -8.82 15.20 -0.90
N VAL A 160 -8.39 16.45 -0.71
CA VAL A 160 -9.27 17.56 -0.31
C VAL A 160 -10.32 17.84 -1.39
N VAL A 161 -9.91 17.86 -2.67
CA VAL A 161 -10.85 18.03 -3.79
C VAL A 161 -11.88 16.90 -3.81
N LEU A 162 -11.45 15.65 -3.63
CA LEU A 162 -12.36 14.51 -3.50
C LEU A 162 -13.32 14.70 -2.31
N GLY A 163 -12.83 15.14 -1.16
CA GLY A 163 -13.64 15.41 0.03
C GLY A 163 -14.72 16.47 -0.21
N LEU A 164 -14.39 17.56 -0.91
CA LEU A 164 -15.37 18.60 -1.27
C LEU A 164 -16.45 18.07 -2.21
N LEU A 165 -16.08 17.23 -3.19
CA LEU A 165 -17.02 16.58 -4.09
C LEU A 165 -17.95 15.63 -3.33
N LEU A 166 -17.40 14.82 -2.42
CA LEU A 166 -18.20 13.91 -1.59
C LEU A 166 -19.15 14.67 -0.66
N TYR A 167 -18.70 15.80 -0.11
CA TYR A 167 -19.55 16.68 0.68
C TYR A 167 -20.73 17.23 -0.12
N ALA A 168 -20.48 17.69 -1.35
CA ALA A 168 -21.54 18.20 -2.22
C ALA A 168 -22.58 17.11 -2.59
N LEU A 169 -22.17 15.84 -2.67
CA LEU A 169 -23.02 14.72 -3.07
C LEU A 169 -23.83 14.12 -1.90
N GLY A 170 -23.28 14.07 -0.70
CA GLY A 170 -23.93 13.37 0.42
C GLY A 170 -23.56 13.90 1.81
N GLY A 171 -23.05 15.13 1.87
CA GLY A 171 -22.72 15.83 3.11
C GLY A 171 -21.60 15.16 3.92
N TRP A 172 -21.59 15.46 5.23
CA TRP A 172 -20.60 14.92 6.16
C TRP A 172 -20.53 13.40 6.24
N PRO A 173 -21.62 12.61 6.17
CA PRO A 173 -21.52 11.16 6.13
C PRO A 173 -20.59 10.66 5.01
N PHE A 174 -20.69 11.24 3.81
CA PHE A 174 -19.87 10.81 2.67
C PHE A 174 -18.40 11.18 2.85
N VAL A 175 -18.11 12.32 3.46
CA VAL A 175 -16.73 12.73 3.79
C VAL A 175 -16.15 11.83 4.88
N VAL A 176 -16.86 11.66 5.98
CA VAL A 176 -16.40 10.86 7.13
C VAL A 176 -16.12 9.42 6.70
N TRP A 177 -17.05 8.78 6.00
CA TRP A 177 -16.90 7.39 5.58
C TRP A 177 -16.00 7.24 4.35
N GLY A 178 -16.24 8.05 3.30
CA GLY A 178 -15.54 7.96 2.02
C GLY A 178 -14.11 8.50 2.05
N ILE A 179 -13.76 9.36 3.01
CA ILE A 179 -12.38 9.83 3.23
C ILE A 179 -11.80 9.18 4.49
N PHE A 180 -12.24 9.58 5.68
CA PHE A 180 -11.47 9.33 6.90
C PHE A 180 -11.52 7.87 7.37
N VAL A 181 -12.71 7.28 7.48
CA VAL A 181 -12.84 5.85 7.84
C VAL A 181 -12.15 4.97 6.80
N ARG A 182 -12.39 5.26 5.51
CA ARG A 182 -11.73 4.56 4.40
C ARG A 182 -10.21 4.63 4.49
N LEU A 183 -9.63 5.81 4.76
CA LEU A 183 -8.18 5.98 4.90
C LEU A 183 -7.63 5.16 6.06
N VAL A 184 -8.25 5.22 7.25
CA VAL A 184 -7.84 4.42 8.41
C VAL A 184 -7.85 2.93 8.10
N LEU A 185 -8.90 2.43 7.44
CA LEU A 185 -8.99 1.02 7.07
C LEU A 185 -7.92 0.62 6.06
N VAL A 186 -7.73 1.41 5.00
CA VAL A 186 -6.70 1.15 3.98
C VAL A 186 -5.30 1.19 4.60
N PHE A 187 -5.03 2.16 5.49
CA PHE A 187 -3.78 2.25 6.23
C PHE A 187 -3.49 0.97 7.01
N HIS A 188 -4.37 0.58 7.92
CA HIS A 188 -4.14 -0.61 8.74
C HIS A 188 -4.06 -1.89 7.91
N CYS A 189 -4.86 -2.02 6.85
CA CYS A 189 -4.76 -3.16 5.93
C CYS A 189 -3.38 -3.22 5.27
N THR A 190 -2.87 -2.11 4.73
CA THR A 190 -1.52 -2.06 4.15
C THR A 190 -0.44 -2.29 5.21
N TRP A 191 -0.57 -1.69 6.39
CA TRP A 191 0.40 -1.84 7.47
C TRP A 191 0.46 -3.26 8.06
N PHE A 192 -0.62 -4.04 7.95
CA PHE A 192 -0.55 -5.48 8.26
C PHE A 192 0.34 -6.26 7.29
N VAL A 193 0.55 -5.77 6.06
CA VAL A 193 1.52 -6.36 5.10
C VAL A 193 2.97 -6.10 5.52
N ASN A 194 3.23 -5.13 6.39
CA ASN A 194 4.57 -4.91 6.94
C ASN A 194 4.76 -5.66 8.26
N SER A 195 3.69 -5.79 9.06
CA SER A 195 3.78 -6.33 10.41
C SER A 195 3.30 -7.77 10.55
N ALA A 196 2.06 -8.06 10.14
CA ALA A 196 1.45 -9.37 10.37
C ALA A 196 2.05 -10.45 9.47
N THR A 197 2.33 -10.13 8.21
CA THR A 197 2.99 -11.03 7.25
C THR A 197 4.47 -11.26 7.57
N HIS A 198 5.14 -10.47 8.40
CA HIS A 198 6.49 -10.78 8.89
C HIS A 198 6.49 -11.59 10.19
N LYS A 199 5.33 -11.76 10.82
CA LYS A 199 5.20 -12.41 12.14
C LYS A 199 4.36 -13.69 12.13
N PHE A 200 3.25 -13.69 11.40
CA PHE A 200 2.23 -14.74 11.43
C PHE A 200 2.06 -15.39 10.06
N GLY A 201 1.71 -16.68 10.06
CA GLY A 201 1.46 -17.44 8.83
C GLY A 201 2.55 -18.48 8.56
N TYR A 202 2.63 -18.92 7.30
CA TYR A 202 3.52 -20.00 6.86
C TYR A 202 4.48 -19.50 5.77
N ARG A 203 5.54 -20.27 5.50
CA ARG A 203 6.43 -20.04 4.36
C ARG A 203 6.30 -21.18 3.38
N THR A 204 6.27 -20.84 2.09
CA THR A 204 6.30 -21.80 1.00
C THR A 204 7.69 -21.85 0.37
N TYR A 205 8.34 -20.69 0.26
CA TYR A 205 9.62 -20.53 -0.40
C TYR A 205 10.67 -19.98 0.56
N GLU A 206 11.93 -20.32 0.31
CA GLU A 206 13.05 -19.70 1.01
C GLU A 206 13.18 -18.24 0.56
N SER A 207 13.18 -17.33 1.54
CA SER A 207 13.48 -15.92 1.38
C SER A 207 14.49 -15.52 2.45
N ASN A 208 15.32 -14.51 2.18
CA ASN A 208 16.36 -14.04 3.11
C ASN A 208 15.79 -13.08 4.18
N ASP A 209 14.51 -13.22 4.53
CA ASP A 209 13.77 -12.30 5.40
C ASP A 209 12.75 -13.01 6.29
N CYS A 210 11.98 -12.22 7.03
CA CYS A 210 10.96 -12.70 7.96
C CYS A 210 9.60 -12.98 7.32
N SER A 211 9.39 -12.68 6.03
CA SER A 211 8.10 -12.75 5.35
C SER A 211 7.40 -14.12 5.46
N LYS A 212 6.07 -14.09 5.49
CA LYS A 212 5.15 -15.22 5.63
C LYS A 212 3.87 -14.95 4.85
N ASN A 213 3.29 -16.01 4.32
CA ASN A 213 1.96 -16.03 3.74
C ASN A 213 0.90 -16.02 4.85
N CYS A 214 0.01 -15.05 4.81
CA CYS A 214 -1.02 -14.80 5.81
C CYS A 214 -2.38 -14.59 5.12
N TRP A 215 -3.26 -15.60 5.18
CA TRP A 215 -4.49 -15.63 4.38
C TRP A 215 -5.48 -14.51 4.72
N TRP A 216 -5.59 -14.12 6.00
CA TRP A 216 -6.52 -13.06 6.40
C TRP A 216 -5.99 -11.68 6.00
N VAL A 217 -4.66 -11.48 5.99
CA VAL A 217 -4.07 -10.27 5.39
C VAL A 217 -4.39 -10.27 3.90
N ALA A 218 -4.22 -11.39 3.20
CA ALA A 218 -4.50 -11.48 1.77
C ALA A 218 -5.96 -11.15 1.43
N LEU A 219 -6.91 -11.54 2.29
CA LEU A 219 -8.31 -11.17 2.17
C LEU A 219 -8.51 -9.65 2.29
N LEU A 220 -7.90 -9.01 3.29
CA LEU A 220 -8.01 -7.56 3.53
C LEU A 220 -7.28 -6.72 2.48
N THR A 221 -6.22 -7.27 1.88
CA THR A 221 -5.31 -6.57 0.96
C THR A 221 -5.33 -7.13 -0.44
N TYR A 222 -6.45 -7.74 -0.85
CA TYR A 222 -6.69 -8.15 -2.24
C TYR A 222 -5.59 -9.08 -2.83
N GLY A 223 -4.89 -9.83 -1.98
CA GLY A 223 -3.81 -10.76 -2.37
C GLY A 223 -2.43 -10.43 -1.81
N GLU A 224 -2.19 -9.27 -1.18
CA GLU A 224 -0.84 -8.90 -0.70
C GLU A 224 -0.38 -9.65 0.55
N GLY A 225 -1.26 -10.41 1.19
CA GLY A 225 -0.90 -11.29 2.30
C GLY A 225 -0.12 -12.54 1.88
N TRP A 226 -0.01 -12.87 0.60
CA TRP A 226 0.86 -13.94 0.09
C TRP A 226 2.33 -13.47 0.03
N HIS A 227 2.79 -12.97 1.17
CA HIS A 227 3.95 -12.10 1.24
C HIS A 227 5.28 -12.84 1.12
N ASN A 228 5.37 -14.08 1.62
CA ASN A 228 6.56 -14.90 1.42
C ASN A 228 6.73 -15.31 -0.05
N ASN A 229 5.63 -15.63 -0.73
CA ASN A 229 5.67 -15.88 -2.17
C ASN A 229 6.17 -14.64 -2.93
N HIS A 230 5.63 -13.47 -2.56
CA HIS A 230 6.04 -12.19 -3.14
C HIS A 230 7.52 -11.87 -2.89
N HIS A 231 8.02 -12.05 -1.66
CA HIS A 231 9.43 -11.79 -1.34
C HIS A 231 10.39 -12.75 -2.04
N ALA A 232 10.01 -14.03 -2.20
CA ALA A 232 10.78 -14.98 -2.97
C ALA A 232 10.82 -14.64 -4.47
N TYR A 233 9.73 -14.10 -5.02
CA TYR A 233 9.60 -13.82 -6.46
C TYR A 233 9.00 -12.45 -6.76
N GLN A 234 9.65 -11.39 -6.27
CA GLN A 234 9.12 -10.01 -6.31
C GLN A 234 8.74 -9.49 -7.71
N TYR A 235 9.32 -10.07 -8.76
CA TYR A 235 9.04 -9.69 -10.15
C TYR A 235 7.71 -10.26 -10.68
N SER A 236 7.14 -11.26 -10.00
CA SER A 236 5.91 -11.96 -10.42
C SER A 236 4.68 -11.08 -10.24
N ALA A 237 3.79 -11.08 -11.23
CA ALA A 237 2.50 -10.42 -11.14
C ALA A 237 1.49 -11.17 -10.26
N ARG A 238 1.78 -12.43 -9.95
CA ARG A 238 0.93 -13.35 -9.20
C ARG A 238 1.60 -13.68 -7.86
N HIS A 239 0.97 -13.30 -6.75
CA HIS A 239 1.48 -13.59 -5.41
C HIS A 239 0.85 -14.86 -4.84
N GLY A 240 -0.43 -15.11 -5.14
CA GLY A 240 -1.10 -16.36 -4.77
C GLY A 240 -0.75 -17.49 -5.73
N ILE A 241 0.13 -18.41 -5.32
CA ILE A 241 0.71 -19.47 -6.18
C ILE A 241 -0.09 -20.76 -6.06
N LYS A 242 -0.46 -21.17 -4.84
CA LYS A 242 -1.29 -22.36 -4.62
C LYS A 242 -2.73 -22.07 -5.06
N TRP A 243 -3.46 -23.11 -5.44
CA TRP A 243 -4.83 -22.98 -5.97
C TRP A 243 -5.82 -22.32 -4.99
N TRP A 244 -5.57 -22.43 -3.69
CA TRP A 244 -6.39 -21.84 -2.62
C TRP A 244 -5.89 -20.46 -2.17
N GLU A 245 -4.73 -20.01 -2.64
CA GLU A 245 -4.19 -18.69 -2.33
C GLU A 245 -4.89 -17.64 -3.21
N ILE A 246 -6.10 -17.25 -2.81
CA ILE A 246 -6.94 -16.30 -3.55
C ILE A 246 -6.22 -14.95 -3.65
N ASP A 247 -5.99 -14.50 -4.87
CA ASP A 247 -5.29 -13.25 -5.19
C ASP A 247 -6.18 -12.41 -6.13
N LEU A 248 -6.97 -11.51 -5.55
CA LEU A 248 -7.93 -10.69 -6.28
C LEU A 248 -7.24 -9.69 -7.22
N THR A 249 -6.05 -9.23 -6.85
CA THR A 249 -5.24 -8.35 -7.70
C THR A 249 -4.73 -9.13 -8.92
N TRP A 250 -4.28 -10.38 -8.76
CA TRP A 250 -3.94 -11.25 -9.88
C TRP A 250 -5.13 -11.51 -10.80
N MET A 251 -6.31 -11.82 -10.25
CA MET A 251 -7.54 -11.99 -11.04
C MET A 251 -7.85 -10.72 -11.85
N THR A 252 -7.62 -9.54 -11.29
CA THR A 252 -7.78 -8.25 -11.98
C THR A 252 -6.77 -8.10 -13.13
N ILE A 253 -5.50 -8.50 -12.92
CA ILE A 253 -4.48 -8.52 -13.98
C ILE A 253 -4.91 -9.46 -15.12
N GLN A 254 -5.39 -10.66 -14.80
CA GLN A 254 -5.89 -11.62 -15.80
C GLN A 254 -7.04 -11.03 -16.62
N PHE A 255 -7.98 -10.35 -15.99
CA PHE A 255 -9.05 -9.64 -16.68
C PHE A 255 -8.50 -8.56 -17.62
N LEU A 256 -7.55 -7.73 -17.16
CA LEU A 256 -6.89 -6.74 -18.01
C LEU A 256 -6.09 -7.36 -19.17
N GLN A 257 -5.52 -8.56 -18.98
CA GLN A 257 -4.85 -9.30 -20.07
C GLN A 257 -5.86 -9.72 -21.13
N GLN A 258 -7.03 -10.23 -20.73
CA GLN A 258 -8.10 -10.62 -21.67
C GLN A 258 -8.59 -9.41 -22.49
N LEU A 259 -8.62 -8.22 -21.89
CA LEU A 259 -8.94 -6.97 -22.58
C LEU A 259 -7.77 -6.40 -23.43
N GLY A 260 -6.59 -7.04 -23.42
CA GLY A 260 -5.39 -6.54 -24.09
C GLY A 260 -4.77 -5.29 -23.45
N LEU A 261 -5.20 -4.94 -22.23
CA LEU A 261 -4.76 -3.77 -21.46
C LEU A 261 -3.55 -4.08 -20.56
N ALA A 262 -3.36 -5.32 -20.13
CA ALA A 262 -2.15 -5.76 -19.44
C ALA A 262 -1.29 -6.62 -20.39
N LYS A 263 -0.04 -6.20 -20.58
CA LYS A 263 0.94 -6.83 -21.48
C LYS A 263 2.23 -7.14 -20.73
N ASN A 264 3.08 -7.99 -21.30
CA ASN A 264 4.39 -8.36 -20.74
C ASN A 264 4.30 -8.78 -19.27
N VAL A 265 3.28 -9.58 -18.95
CA VAL A 265 3.01 -10.06 -17.60
C VAL A 265 4.07 -11.10 -17.22
N LYS A 266 4.78 -10.85 -16.13
CA LYS A 266 5.83 -11.70 -15.60
C LYS A 266 5.25 -12.67 -14.59
N LEU A 267 5.63 -13.94 -14.71
CA LEU A 267 5.24 -15.01 -13.79
C LEU A 267 6.49 -15.82 -13.44
N ILE A 268 6.42 -16.53 -12.33
CA ILE A 268 7.45 -17.49 -11.89
C ILE A 268 7.61 -18.56 -12.98
N SER A 269 8.84 -18.95 -13.28
CA SER A 269 9.07 -20.01 -14.27
C SER A 269 8.55 -21.36 -13.73
N PRO A 270 8.06 -22.28 -14.60
CA PRO A 270 7.58 -23.59 -14.15
C PRO A 270 8.63 -24.42 -13.39
N GLU A 271 9.91 -24.15 -13.60
CA GLU A 271 11.03 -24.81 -12.91
C GLU A 271 11.24 -24.30 -11.48
N GLN A 272 10.65 -23.14 -11.15
CA GLN A 272 10.75 -22.50 -9.84
C GLN A 272 9.51 -22.73 -8.95
N THR A 273 8.42 -23.27 -9.49
CA THR A 273 7.15 -23.48 -8.77
C THR A 273 7.02 -24.83 -8.10
#